data_AF-A0A0T2YQA7-F1
#
_entry.id   AF-A0A0T2YQA7-F1
#
_cell.length_a   1.000
_cell.length_b   1.000
_cell.length_c   1.000
_cell.angle_alpha   90.00
_cell.angle_beta   90.00
_cell.angle_gamma   90.00
#
_symmetry.space_group_name_H-M   'P 1'
#
loop_
_entity.id
_entity.type
_entity.pdbx_description
1 polymer ?
#
loop_
_entity_poly.entity_id
_entity_poly.type
_entity_poly.pdbx_seq_one_letter_code
_entity_poly.pdbx_strand_id
1 'polypeptide(L)'
;MQYVALFYALLNDMKDECIGLFSRPFKPGSFALTAREGLSAHDLRRALKRMSAALNLLQDDIFFSLQVNGDEAAMHMETINPASPTPVFAQETMVRVLWRLAAWLLNKPLPIRHFDFTYAQPETEEGYHLVFPATRRYGQGAFGFWFSASELDTPVSRDEPALRVFLTDAYTQVISPPRDFGAVAQKVRNHLMRSYPQWPSLEAVAEHLHTSPSSLQRHLSAEHTSLQWLKDDLRRDLAISRLSSSRVSLVQLASELGFSDSPTFQRAFKKWTGKHCGAYRRR
;
A
#
# COMPACT_ATOMS: atom_id res chain seq x y z
N MET A 1 1.12 -4.92 -15.05
CA MET A 1 0.69 -3.65 -15.68
C MET A 1 -0.83 -3.55 -15.86
N GLN A 2 -1.57 -4.62 -16.21
CA GLN A 2 -3.06 -4.64 -16.24
C GLN A 2 -3.72 -4.83 -14.86
N TYR A 3 -3.04 -5.47 -13.91
CA TYR A 3 -3.62 -5.91 -12.64
C TYR A 3 -4.12 -4.77 -11.73
N VAL A 4 -3.35 -3.67 -11.59
CA VAL A 4 -3.76 -2.51 -10.77
C VAL A 4 -5.00 -1.83 -11.37
N ALA A 5 -5.00 -1.62 -12.69
CA ALA A 5 -6.15 -1.04 -13.39
C ALA A 5 -7.40 -1.94 -13.32
N LEU A 6 -7.21 -3.26 -13.35
CA LEU A 6 -8.28 -4.24 -13.17
C LEU A 6 -8.82 -4.21 -11.74
N PHE A 7 -7.94 -4.20 -10.73
CA PHE A 7 -8.33 -4.12 -9.32
C PHE A 7 -9.14 -2.86 -9.05
N TYR A 8 -8.69 -1.69 -9.51
CA TYR A 8 -9.47 -0.44 -9.43
C TYR A 8 -10.80 -0.49 -10.17
N ALA A 9 -10.87 -1.15 -11.33
CA ALA A 9 -12.13 -1.30 -12.04
C ALA A 9 -13.11 -2.17 -11.22
N LEU A 10 -12.63 -3.27 -10.66
CA LEU A 10 -13.41 -4.18 -9.81
C LEU A 10 -13.91 -3.50 -8.53
N LEU A 11 -13.04 -2.77 -7.83
CA LEU A 11 -13.40 -1.99 -6.63
C LEU A 11 -14.53 -0.99 -6.92
N ASN A 12 -14.45 -0.30 -8.05
CA ASN A 12 -15.43 0.72 -8.44
C ASN A 12 -16.76 0.10 -8.88
N ASP A 13 -16.71 -1.00 -9.63
CA ASP A 13 -17.91 -1.68 -10.13
C ASP A 13 -18.67 -2.37 -8.99
N MET A 14 -17.96 -3.11 -8.13
CA MET A 14 -18.56 -3.83 -7.01
C MET A 14 -18.91 -2.94 -5.83
N LYS A 15 -18.36 -1.73 -5.76
CA LYS A 15 -18.46 -0.85 -4.57
C LYS A 15 -18.06 -1.58 -3.29
N ASP A 16 -16.98 -2.35 -3.38
CA ASP A 16 -16.41 -3.13 -2.29
C ASP A 16 -14.89 -3.05 -2.35
N GLU A 17 -14.27 -2.51 -1.30
CA GLU A 17 -12.82 -2.32 -1.16
C GLU A 17 -12.04 -3.64 -1.07
N CYS A 18 -12.74 -4.75 -0.83
CA CYS A 18 -12.17 -6.11 -0.86
C CYS A 18 -12.72 -6.97 -2.00
N ILE A 19 -13.26 -6.34 -3.05
CA ILE A 19 -13.59 -6.97 -4.34
C ILE A 19 -14.44 -8.26 -4.23
N GLY A 20 -15.41 -8.29 -3.31
CA GLY A 20 -16.32 -9.43 -3.14
C GLY A 20 -15.71 -10.64 -2.45
N LEU A 21 -14.55 -10.48 -1.79
CA LEU A 21 -13.85 -11.58 -1.09
C LEU A 21 -14.45 -11.92 0.28
N PHE A 22 -15.41 -11.13 0.74
CA PHE A 22 -16.13 -11.32 2.00
C PHE A 22 -17.64 -11.32 1.74
N SER A 23 -18.39 -11.99 2.61
CA SER A 23 -19.85 -12.08 2.56
C SER A 23 -20.50 -10.71 2.71
N ARG A 24 -19.92 -9.86 3.56
CA ARG A 24 -20.29 -8.46 3.73
C ARG A 24 -19.26 -7.56 3.04
N PRO A 25 -19.68 -6.61 2.18
CA PRO A 25 -18.74 -5.76 1.47
C PRO A 25 -18.07 -4.74 2.39
N PHE A 26 -16.78 -4.53 2.21
CA PHE A 26 -16.09 -3.37 2.76
C PHE A 26 -16.45 -2.15 1.90
N LYS A 27 -17.52 -1.44 2.30
CA LYS A 27 -18.04 -0.29 1.55
C LYS A 27 -16.94 0.77 1.33
N PRO A 28 -16.99 1.56 0.24
CA PRO A 28 -16.00 2.60 -0.01
C PRO A 28 -15.89 3.57 1.16
N GLY A 29 -14.67 3.78 1.66
CA GLY A 29 -14.37 4.54 2.86
C GLY A 29 -14.07 3.69 4.10
N SER A 30 -14.21 2.36 4.03
CA SER A 30 -13.89 1.44 5.14
C SER A 30 -12.41 1.52 5.54
N PHE A 31 -11.51 1.50 4.55
CA PHE A 31 -10.08 1.69 4.78
C PHE A 31 -9.77 3.09 5.30
N ALA A 32 -10.40 4.12 4.74
CA ALA A 32 -10.21 5.50 5.20
C ALA A 32 -10.67 5.70 6.65
N LEU A 33 -11.77 5.08 7.05
CA LEU A 33 -12.24 5.06 8.43
C LEU A 33 -11.20 4.38 9.33
N THR A 34 -10.78 3.16 8.99
CA THR A 34 -9.77 2.40 9.75
C THR A 34 -8.48 3.19 9.93
N ALA A 35 -8.01 3.87 8.88
CA ALA A 35 -6.80 4.70 8.93
C ALA A 35 -6.97 5.94 9.82
N ARG A 36 -8.14 6.60 9.81
CA ARG A 36 -8.46 7.72 10.71
C ARG A 36 -8.52 7.28 12.17
N GLU A 37 -9.11 6.13 12.44
CA GLU A 37 -9.16 5.54 13.78
C GLU A 37 -7.77 5.28 14.34
N GLY A 38 -6.86 4.73 13.51
CA GLY A 38 -5.46 4.57 13.85
C GLY A 38 -4.73 5.90 14.07
N LEU A 39 -4.95 6.90 13.19
CA LEU A 39 -4.32 8.22 13.26
C LEU A 39 -4.64 8.98 14.55
N SER A 40 -5.88 8.85 15.02
CA SER A 40 -6.35 9.56 16.22
C SER A 40 -5.75 9.03 17.54
N ALA A 41 -4.98 7.95 17.50
CA ALA A 41 -4.38 7.33 18.67
C ALA A 41 -3.05 7.99 19.06
N HIS A 42 -2.70 7.90 20.34
CA HIS A 42 -1.44 8.44 20.86
C HIS A 42 -0.22 7.60 20.46
N ASP A 43 -0.37 6.27 20.42
CA ASP A 43 0.69 5.30 20.20
C ASP A 43 0.20 4.11 19.36
N LEU A 44 1.14 3.26 18.93
CA LEU A 44 0.84 2.09 18.10
C LEU A 44 -0.16 1.14 18.78
N ARG A 45 -0.03 0.92 20.10
CA ARG A 45 -0.94 0.05 20.86
C ARG A 45 -2.38 0.48 20.71
N ARG A 46 -2.65 1.77 20.96
CA ARG A 46 -3.98 2.35 20.85
C ARG A 46 -4.43 2.40 19.39
N ALA A 47 -3.52 2.67 18.46
CA ALA A 47 -3.82 2.68 17.03
C ALA A 47 -4.32 1.30 16.57
N LEU A 48 -3.56 0.23 16.85
CA LEU A 48 -3.93 -1.13 16.47
C LEU A 48 -5.25 -1.55 17.11
N LYS A 49 -5.47 -1.26 18.39
CA LYS A 49 -6.77 -1.55 19.06
C LYS A 49 -7.95 -0.83 18.41
N ARG A 50 -7.80 0.45 18.07
CA ARG A 50 -8.86 1.24 17.40
C ARG A 50 -9.11 0.73 15.97
N MET A 51 -8.04 0.40 15.24
CA MET A 51 -8.14 -0.23 13.93
C MET A 51 -8.86 -1.57 14.00
N SER A 52 -8.50 -2.45 14.95
CA SER A 52 -9.21 -3.73 15.17
C SER A 52 -10.69 -3.50 15.43
N ALA A 53 -11.03 -2.58 16.34
CA ALA A 53 -12.42 -2.30 16.69
C ALA A 53 -13.22 -1.79 15.47
N ALA A 54 -12.63 -0.91 14.66
CA ALA A 54 -13.26 -0.42 13.44
C ALA A 54 -13.52 -1.55 12.43
N LEU A 55 -12.52 -2.40 12.17
CA LEU A 55 -12.65 -3.51 11.24
C LEU A 55 -13.67 -4.55 11.70
N ASN A 56 -13.71 -4.86 12.99
CA ASN A 56 -14.65 -5.80 13.59
C ASN A 56 -16.10 -5.29 13.56
N LEU A 57 -16.33 -3.99 13.40
CA LEU A 57 -17.66 -3.42 13.15
C LEU A 57 -18.05 -3.45 11.67
N LEU A 58 -17.04 -3.41 10.80
CA LEU A 58 -17.22 -3.39 9.36
C LEU A 58 -17.44 -4.78 8.77
N GLN A 59 -16.95 -5.83 9.44
CA GLN A 59 -16.90 -7.18 8.91
C GLN A 59 -17.34 -8.24 9.92
N ASP A 60 -18.09 -9.23 9.42
CA ASP A 60 -18.69 -10.33 10.18
C ASP A 60 -18.00 -11.69 9.90
N ASP A 61 -17.17 -11.78 8.85
CA ASP A 61 -16.44 -13.01 8.48
C ASP A 61 -15.13 -13.21 9.24
N ILE A 62 -14.51 -12.11 9.68
CA ILE A 62 -13.17 -12.10 10.27
C ILE A 62 -13.15 -11.24 11.53
N PHE A 63 -12.25 -11.60 12.43
CA PHE A 63 -12.03 -10.91 13.69
C PHE A 63 -10.56 -10.50 13.82
N PHE A 64 -10.34 -9.21 14.09
CA PHE A 64 -9.02 -8.65 14.36
C PHE A 64 -8.80 -8.46 15.85
N SER A 65 -7.59 -8.80 16.31
CA SER A 65 -7.17 -8.56 17.68
C SER A 65 -5.70 -8.17 17.78
N LEU A 66 -5.37 -7.42 18.83
CA LEU A 66 -3.98 -7.18 19.22
C LEU A 66 -3.59 -8.24 20.24
N GLN A 67 -2.57 -9.04 19.93
CA GLN A 67 -1.98 -10.01 20.85
C GLN A 67 -0.65 -9.50 21.40
N VAL A 68 -0.35 -9.82 22.65
CA VAL A 68 0.93 -9.51 23.29
C VAL A 68 1.41 -10.76 24.03
N ASN A 69 2.53 -11.31 23.59
CA ASN A 69 3.14 -12.52 24.14
C ASN A 69 4.60 -12.21 24.49
N GLY A 70 4.88 -11.97 25.78
CA GLY A 70 6.23 -11.66 26.24
C GLY A 70 6.79 -10.39 25.60
N ASP A 71 7.89 -10.51 24.86
CA ASP A 71 8.57 -9.40 24.18
C ASP A 71 8.06 -9.16 22.74
N GLU A 72 7.02 -9.87 22.33
CA GLU A 72 6.41 -9.77 21.01
C GLU A 72 4.95 -9.33 21.07
N ALA A 73 4.53 -8.63 20.04
CA ALA A 73 3.15 -8.22 19.82
C ALA A 73 2.74 -8.46 18.37
N ALA A 74 1.44 -8.64 18.15
CA ALA A 74 0.91 -8.92 16.83
C ALA A 74 -0.46 -8.30 16.61
N MET A 75 -0.74 -8.01 15.34
CA MET A 75 -2.10 -7.87 14.86
C MET A 75 -2.52 -9.21 14.24
N HIS A 76 -3.49 -9.87 14.86
CA HIS A 76 -4.05 -11.14 14.39
C HIS A 76 -5.35 -10.93 13.67
N MET A 77 -5.60 -11.82 12.71
CA MET A 77 -6.82 -11.98 11.98
C MET A 77 -7.24 -13.45 12.06
N GLU A 78 -8.45 -13.67 12.54
CA GLU A 78 -9.08 -14.98 12.65
C GLU A 78 -10.30 -15.02 11.74
N THR A 79 -10.58 -16.18 11.15
CA THR A 79 -11.87 -16.40 10.48
C THR A 79 -12.90 -16.78 11.54
N ILE A 80 -14.03 -16.07 11.58
CA ILE A 80 -15.09 -16.29 12.57
C ILE A 80 -15.81 -17.62 12.32
N ASN A 81 -16.08 -17.96 11.05
CA ASN A 81 -16.75 -19.20 10.68
C ASN A 81 -15.80 -20.16 9.93
N PRO A 82 -15.28 -21.21 10.60
CA PRO A 82 -14.40 -22.19 9.95
C PRO A 82 -15.03 -22.92 8.76
N ALA A 83 -16.36 -23.01 8.69
CA ALA A 83 -17.07 -23.64 7.56
C ALA A 83 -17.10 -22.76 6.30
N SER A 84 -16.79 -21.47 6.43
CA SER A 84 -16.64 -20.53 5.32
C SER A 84 -15.28 -19.83 5.45
N PRO A 85 -14.18 -20.53 5.09
CA PRO A 85 -12.84 -19.99 5.29
C PRO A 85 -12.62 -18.75 4.43
N THR A 86 -12.01 -17.73 5.05
CA THR A 86 -11.63 -16.52 4.33
C THR A 86 -10.65 -16.87 3.20
N PRO A 87 -10.87 -16.41 1.95
CA PRO A 87 -9.97 -16.69 0.84
C PRO A 87 -8.53 -16.26 1.16
N VAL A 88 -7.53 -17.10 0.84
CA VAL A 88 -6.10 -16.85 1.14
C VAL A 88 -5.65 -15.46 0.70
N PHE A 89 -6.00 -15.07 -0.53
CA PHE A 89 -5.66 -13.75 -1.06
C PHE A 89 -6.24 -12.60 -0.24
N ALA A 90 -7.43 -12.77 0.35
CA ALA A 90 -8.04 -11.76 1.22
C ALA A 90 -7.29 -11.66 2.56
N GLN A 91 -6.89 -12.81 3.12
CA GLN A 91 -6.09 -12.86 4.35
C GLN A 91 -4.76 -12.12 4.17
N GLU A 92 -4.02 -12.49 3.12
CA GLU A 92 -2.73 -11.90 2.77
C GLU A 92 -2.83 -10.39 2.51
N THR A 93 -3.82 -9.98 1.72
CA THR A 93 -4.05 -8.57 1.39
C THR A 93 -4.32 -7.76 2.65
N MET A 94 -5.20 -8.24 3.52
CA MET A 94 -5.64 -7.52 4.70
C MET A 94 -4.49 -7.33 5.72
N VAL A 95 -3.76 -8.39 6.02
CA VAL A 95 -2.62 -8.31 6.95
C VAL A 95 -1.49 -7.45 6.39
N ARG A 96 -1.22 -7.55 5.08
CA ARG A 96 -0.27 -6.66 4.42
C ARG A 96 -0.70 -5.20 4.51
N VAL A 97 -1.98 -4.92 4.27
CA VAL A 97 -2.55 -3.58 4.34
C VAL A 97 -2.39 -2.98 5.74
N LEU A 98 -2.72 -3.75 6.77
CA LEU A 98 -2.65 -3.30 8.16
C LEU A 98 -1.21 -3.12 8.64
N TRP A 99 -0.29 -4.00 8.25
CA TRP A 99 1.14 -3.82 8.53
C TRP A 99 1.69 -2.54 7.91
N ARG A 100 1.40 -2.32 6.62
CA ARG A 100 1.83 -1.12 5.89
C ARG A 100 1.23 0.15 6.48
N LEU A 101 -0.04 0.11 6.89
CA LEU A 101 -0.69 1.21 7.60
C LEU A 101 -0.04 1.48 8.95
N ALA A 102 0.26 0.44 9.75
CA ALA A 102 0.97 0.58 11.01
C ALA A 102 2.34 1.24 10.84
N ALA A 103 3.18 0.76 9.92
CA ALA A 103 4.47 1.39 9.62
C ALA A 103 4.31 2.85 9.14
N TRP A 104 3.27 3.13 8.33
CA TRP A 104 2.99 4.48 7.88
C TRP A 104 2.64 5.42 9.04
N LEU A 105 1.80 4.99 9.99
CA LEU A 105 1.39 5.75 11.18
C LEU A 105 2.59 6.14 12.06
N LEU A 106 3.61 5.29 12.14
CA LEU A 106 4.82 5.56 12.91
C LEU A 106 5.83 6.45 12.18
N ASN A 107 5.61 6.72 10.89
CA ASN A 107 6.57 7.38 10.01
C ASN A 107 7.96 6.71 9.99
N LYS A 108 8.02 5.41 10.27
CA LYS A 108 9.23 4.59 10.22
C LYS A 108 8.90 3.14 9.84
N PRO A 109 9.86 2.35 9.33
CA PRO A 109 9.64 0.92 9.16
C PRO A 109 9.20 0.27 10.49
N LEU A 110 8.26 -0.67 10.42
CA LEU A 110 7.93 -1.56 11.53
C LEU A 110 8.61 -2.92 11.25
N PRO A 111 9.73 -3.24 11.92
CA PRO A 111 10.45 -4.49 11.68
C PRO A 111 9.59 -5.68 12.12
N ILE A 112 9.25 -6.53 11.16
CA ILE A 112 8.50 -7.76 11.41
C ILE A 112 9.48 -8.88 11.75
N ARG A 113 9.21 -9.60 12.84
CA ARG A 113 9.97 -10.77 13.26
C ARG A 113 9.53 -12.01 12.49
N HIS A 114 8.22 -12.19 12.37
CA HIS A 114 7.63 -13.23 11.53
C HIS A 114 6.17 -12.90 11.15
N PHE A 115 5.69 -13.60 10.13
CA PHE A 115 4.30 -13.66 9.72
C PHE A 115 3.75 -15.05 9.99
N ASP A 116 2.53 -15.12 10.49
CA ASP A 116 1.82 -16.37 10.72
C ASP A 116 0.75 -16.54 9.65
N PHE A 117 0.69 -17.76 9.10
CA PHE A 117 -0.21 -18.17 8.03
C PHE A 117 -1.05 -19.35 8.54
N THR A 118 -2.36 -19.29 8.30
CA THR A 118 -3.32 -20.31 8.77
C THR A 118 -3.34 -21.56 7.89
N TYR A 119 -2.82 -21.48 6.68
CA TYR A 119 -2.76 -22.57 5.72
C TYR A 119 -1.38 -23.25 5.72
N ALA A 120 -1.35 -24.44 5.14
CA ALA A 120 -0.12 -25.18 4.88
C ALA A 120 0.79 -24.42 3.91
N GLN A 121 2.09 -24.68 4.01
CA GLN A 121 3.08 -24.08 3.11
C GLN A 121 2.74 -24.43 1.64
N PRO A 122 2.66 -23.45 0.74
CA PRO A 122 2.40 -23.71 -0.67
C PRO A 122 3.60 -24.40 -1.33
N GLU A 123 3.35 -25.21 -2.38
CA GLU A 123 4.41 -25.90 -3.13
C GLU A 123 5.38 -24.92 -3.84
N THR A 124 4.94 -23.69 -4.11
CA THR A 124 5.76 -22.64 -4.73
C THR A 124 5.70 -21.35 -3.91
N GLU A 125 6.85 -20.90 -3.39
CA GLU A 125 7.01 -19.65 -2.62
C GLU A 125 7.47 -18.44 -3.47
N GLU A 126 7.57 -18.59 -4.80
CA GLU A 126 8.11 -17.54 -5.66
C GLU A 126 7.39 -16.19 -5.43
N GLY A 127 8.18 -15.17 -5.09
CA GLY A 127 7.70 -13.82 -4.81
C GLY A 127 7.11 -13.58 -3.41
N TYR A 128 6.85 -14.60 -2.58
CA TYR A 128 6.32 -14.39 -1.22
C TYR A 128 7.28 -13.58 -0.35
N HIS A 129 8.59 -13.76 -0.50
CA HIS A 129 9.61 -12.99 0.22
C HIS A 129 9.59 -11.48 -0.12
N LEU A 130 9.06 -11.09 -1.28
CA LEU A 130 8.88 -9.68 -1.65
C LEU A 130 7.69 -9.06 -0.91
N VAL A 131 6.65 -9.86 -0.66
CA VAL A 131 5.40 -9.43 -0.03
C VAL A 131 5.50 -9.53 1.50
N PHE A 132 6.13 -10.60 2.00
CA PHE A 132 6.30 -10.97 3.40
C PHE A 132 7.79 -11.29 3.66
N PRO A 133 8.62 -10.24 3.87
CA PRO A 133 10.09 -10.36 3.87
C PRO A 133 10.69 -10.97 5.14
N ALA A 134 9.88 -11.17 6.19
CA ALA A 134 10.31 -11.83 7.42
C ALA A 134 10.05 -13.34 7.35
N THR A 135 10.43 -14.07 8.40
CA THR A 135 10.12 -15.49 8.55
C THR A 135 8.62 -15.74 8.41
N ARG A 136 8.24 -16.78 7.66
CA ARG A 136 6.84 -17.16 7.40
C ARG A 136 6.57 -18.49 8.10
N ARG A 137 5.65 -18.50 9.07
CA ARG A 137 5.25 -19.70 9.81
C ARG A 137 3.90 -20.16 9.32
N TYR A 138 3.83 -21.39 8.82
CA TYR A 138 2.61 -21.97 8.23
C TYR A 138 1.86 -22.84 9.24
N GLY A 139 0.59 -23.12 8.97
CA GLY A 139 -0.27 -23.96 9.82
C GLY A 139 -0.53 -23.40 11.22
N GLN A 140 -0.56 -22.07 11.36
CA GLN A 140 -0.81 -21.38 12.63
C GLN A 140 -2.31 -21.19 12.89
N GLY A 141 -2.70 -20.94 14.15
CA GLY A 141 -4.12 -20.76 14.52
C GLY A 141 -4.75 -19.45 14.05
N ALA A 142 -3.94 -18.44 13.76
CA ALA A 142 -4.38 -17.13 13.28
C ALA A 142 -3.40 -16.58 12.24
N PHE A 143 -3.89 -15.72 11.35
CA PHE A 143 -3.06 -15.04 10.36
C PHE A 143 -2.60 -13.70 10.94
N GLY A 144 -1.31 -13.34 10.88
CA GLY A 144 -0.87 -12.08 11.47
C GLY A 144 0.57 -11.69 11.20
N PHE A 145 0.92 -10.46 11.57
CA PHE A 145 2.29 -9.96 11.57
C PHE A 145 2.77 -9.69 13.00
N TRP A 146 3.97 -10.15 13.33
CA TRP A 146 4.56 -10.05 14.67
C TRP A 146 5.78 -9.15 14.70
N PHE A 147 5.92 -8.36 15.76
CA PHE A 147 6.97 -7.37 15.94
C PHE A 147 7.33 -7.24 17.43
N SER A 148 8.37 -6.47 17.75
CA SER A 148 8.74 -6.27 19.16
C SER A 148 7.63 -5.53 19.92
N ALA A 149 7.23 -6.04 21.08
CA ALA A 149 6.23 -5.41 21.94
C ALA A 149 6.63 -3.98 22.37
N SER A 150 7.93 -3.65 22.37
CA SER A 150 8.42 -2.29 22.64
C SER A 150 7.92 -1.24 21.64
N GLU A 151 7.61 -1.65 20.40
CA GLU A 151 7.07 -0.74 19.38
C GLU A 151 5.62 -0.32 19.66
N LEU A 152 4.92 -1.03 20.55
CA LEU A 152 3.54 -0.68 20.93
C LEU A 152 3.45 0.70 21.58
N ASP A 153 4.51 1.14 22.25
CA ASP A 153 4.53 2.43 22.93
C ASP A 153 5.13 3.55 22.05
N THR A 154 5.48 3.24 20.80
CA THR A 154 5.92 4.24 19.81
C THR A 154 4.77 5.20 19.49
N PRO A 155 4.97 6.53 19.59
CA PRO A 155 3.95 7.50 19.24
C PRO A 155 3.54 7.46 17.77
N VAL A 156 2.25 7.66 17.50
CA VAL A 156 1.79 7.96 16.14
C VAL A 156 2.31 9.34 15.75
N SER A 157 2.98 9.43 14.60
CA SER A 157 3.73 10.63 14.17
C SER A 157 3.24 11.18 12.83
N ARG A 158 1.98 10.88 12.48
CA ARG A 158 1.29 11.36 11.29
C ARG A 158 0.16 12.30 11.66
N ASP A 159 -0.19 13.19 10.73
CA ASP A 159 -1.30 14.13 10.86
C ASP A 159 -2.37 13.91 9.78
N GLU A 160 -3.50 14.61 9.92
CA GLU A 160 -4.63 14.50 8.99
C GLU A 160 -4.26 14.94 7.55
N PRO A 161 -3.46 16.01 7.33
CA PRO A 161 -2.88 16.31 6.01
C PRO A 161 -2.12 15.13 5.39
N ALA A 162 -1.20 14.49 6.12
CA ALA A 162 -0.47 13.33 5.64
C ALA A 162 -1.42 12.17 5.32
N LEU A 163 -2.45 11.96 6.13
CA LEU A 163 -3.45 10.91 5.89
C LEU A 163 -4.21 11.16 4.58
N ARG A 164 -4.61 12.40 4.28
CA ARG A 164 -5.26 12.72 3.00
C ARG A 164 -4.35 12.37 1.81
N VAL A 165 -3.06 12.69 1.89
CA VAL A 165 -2.09 12.32 0.84
C VAL A 165 -1.96 10.80 0.73
N PHE A 166 -1.84 10.11 1.86
CA PHE A 166 -1.75 8.64 1.89
C PHE A 166 -2.98 7.97 1.28
N LEU A 167 -4.20 8.42 1.62
CA LEU A 167 -5.44 7.86 1.08
C LEU A 167 -5.60 8.13 -0.43
N THR A 168 -4.99 9.19 -0.97
CA THR A 168 -4.97 9.45 -2.41
C THR A 168 -3.97 8.60 -3.20
N ASP A 169 -3.22 7.73 -2.53
CA ASP A 169 -2.25 6.82 -3.15
C ASP A 169 -2.19 5.44 -2.46
N ALA A 170 -3.18 5.14 -1.59
CA ALA A 170 -3.11 4.01 -0.67
C ALA A 170 -2.93 2.67 -1.41
N TYR A 171 -3.59 2.47 -2.54
CA TYR A 171 -3.46 1.24 -3.31
C TYR A 171 -2.03 0.97 -3.78
N THR A 172 -1.26 1.99 -4.13
CA THR A 172 0.10 1.80 -4.66
C THR A 172 1.10 1.66 -3.50
N GLN A 173 0.81 2.33 -2.38
CA GLN A 173 1.67 2.31 -1.19
C GLN A 173 1.39 1.13 -0.26
N VAL A 174 0.24 0.47 -0.37
CA VAL A 174 -0.28 -0.47 0.65
C VAL A 174 -0.74 -1.78 0.02
N ILE A 175 -1.39 -1.76 -1.15
CA ILE A 175 -2.07 -2.94 -1.71
C ILE A 175 -1.23 -3.60 -2.81
N SER A 176 -0.60 -2.83 -3.70
CA SER A 176 0.30 -3.41 -4.70
C SER A 176 1.53 -4.03 -4.02
N PRO A 177 1.91 -5.28 -4.34
CA PRO A 177 3.21 -5.84 -3.98
C PRO A 177 4.31 -4.83 -4.33
N PRO A 178 5.42 -4.75 -3.57
CA PRO A 178 6.57 -4.01 -4.03
C PRO A 178 6.95 -4.67 -5.35
N ARG A 179 6.89 -3.92 -6.43
CA ARG A 179 7.44 -4.42 -7.68
C ARG A 179 8.94 -4.55 -7.46
N ASP A 180 9.48 -5.74 -7.70
CA ASP A 180 10.91 -5.93 -7.63
C ASP A 180 11.55 -5.14 -8.76
N PHE A 181 11.94 -3.92 -8.43
CA PHE A 181 12.68 -3.05 -9.30
C PHE A 181 14.18 -3.21 -9.09
N GLY A 182 14.62 -4.09 -8.18
CA GLY A 182 15.94 -4.06 -7.60
C GLY A 182 16.13 -2.99 -6.51
N ALA A 183 17.20 -3.12 -5.73
CA ALA A 183 17.45 -2.33 -4.53
C ALA A 183 17.71 -0.85 -4.83
N VAL A 184 18.37 -0.53 -5.94
CA VAL A 184 18.69 0.87 -6.30
C VAL A 184 17.45 1.58 -6.81
N ALA A 185 16.68 0.96 -7.71
CA ALA A 185 15.43 1.51 -8.21
C ALA A 185 14.40 1.70 -7.10
N GLN A 186 14.33 0.82 -6.11
CA GLN A 186 13.44 1.02 -4.96
C GLN A 186 13.85 2.25 -4.13
N LYS A 187 15.15 2.49 -3.92
CA LYS A 187 15.64 3.71 -3.27
C LYS A 187 15.28 4.97 -4.07
N VAL A 188 15.47 4.93 -5.40
CA VAL A 188 15.06 6.01 -6.31
C VAL A 188 13.56 6.26 -6.22
N ARG A 189 12.73 5.22 -6.29
CA ARG A 189 11.27 5.34 -6.22
C ARG A 189 10.82 5.94 -4.89
N ASN A 190 11.42 5.51 -3.76
CA ASN A 190 11.13 6.06 -2.44
C ASN A 190 11.48 7.56 -2.36
N HIS A 191 12.61 7.96 -2.94
CA HIS A 191 13.00 9.37 -3.02
C HIS A 191 12.02 10.18 -3.88
N LEU A 192 11.61 9.67 -5.05
CA LEU A 192 10.60 10.29 -5.90
C LEU A 192 9.26 10.49 -5.17
N MET A 193 8.79 9.47 -4.43
CA MET A 193 7.57 9.58 -3.64
C MET A 193 7.65 10.65 -2.55
N ARG A 194 8.78 10.76 -1.86
CA ARG A 194 9.00 11.77 -0.81
C ARG A 194 9.15 13.19 -1.38
N SER A 195 9.59 13.29 -2.63
CA SER A 195 9.80 14.57 -3.30
C SER A 195 8.53 15.13 -3.94
N TYR A 196 7.49 14.30 -4.13
CA TYR A 196 6.20 14.73 -4.69
C TYR A 196 5.64 15.95 -3.91
N PRO A 197 5.19 17.03 -4.60
CA PRO A 197 4.90 17.12 -6.04
C PRO A 197 6.08 17.45 -6.96
N GLN A 198 7.31 17.51 -6.44
CA GLN A 198 8.51 17.74 -7.24
C GLN A 198 8.96 16.46 -7.95
N TRP A 199 9.48 16.60 -9.17
CA TRP A 199 9.94 15.49 -10.02
C TRP A 199 11.44 15.62 -10.31
N PRO A 200 12.31 15.33 -9.32
CA PRO A 200 13.74 15.67 -9.37
C PRO A 200 14.46 15.07 -10.57
N SER A 201 15.45 15.78 -11.11
CA SER A 201 16.27 15.34 -12.24
C SER A 201 17.16 14.15 -11.86
N LEU A 202 17.82 13.55 -12.85
CA LEU A 202 18.76 12.45 -12.60
C LEU A 202 19.90 12.89 -11.69
N GLU A 203 20.37 14.11 -11.87
CA GLU A 203 21.45 14.74 -11.11
C GLU A 203 21.03 14.88 -9.64
N ALA A 204 19.84 15.43 -9.37
CA ALA A 204 19.33 15.58 -8.01
C ALA A 204 19.12 14.23 -7.31
N VAL A 205 18.61 13.22 -8.03
CA VAL A 205 18.45 11.86 -7.46
C VAL A 205 19.80 11.21 -7.19
N ALA A 206 20.77 11.38 -8.09
CA ALA A 206 22.11 10.83 -7.93
C ALA A 206 22.84 11.48 -6.73
N GLU A 207 22.74 12.80 -6.59
CA GLU A 207 23.25 13.55 -5.45
C GLU A 207 22.66 13.06 -4.12
N HIS A 208 21.33 12.90 -4.06
CA HIS A 208 20.65 12.38 -2.87
C HIS A 208 21.07 10.96 -2.49
N LEU A 209 21.41 10.13 -3.48
CA LEU A 209 21.87 8.75 -3.28
C LEU A 209 23.40 8.64 -3.17
N HIS A 210 24.12 9.76 -3.09
CA HIS A 210 25.58 9.82 -3.01
C HIS A 210 26.28 9.02 -4.13
N THR A 211 25.77 9.14 -5.36
CA THR A 211 26.31 8.47 -6.54
C THR A 211 26.41 9.43 -7.73
N SER A 212 27.06 9.01 -8.81
CA SER A 212 27.10 9.79 -10.06
C SER A 212 25.89 9.47 -10.95
N PRO A 213 25.42 10.42 -11.78
CA PRO A 213 24.32 10.18 -12.73
C PRO A 213 24.56 8.95 -13.63
N SER A 214 25.79 8.76 -14.10
CA SER A 214 26.19 7.63 -14.94
C SER A 214 26.14 6.31 -14.17
N SER A 215 26.63 6.27 -12.93
CA SER A 215 26.55 5.07 -12.09
C SER A 215 25.10 4.73 -11.75
N LEU A 216 24.26 5.72 -11.47
CA LEU A 216 22.84 5.53 -11.22
C LEU A 216 22.12 4.95 -12.44
N GLN A 217 22.34 5.49 -13.63
CA GLN A 217 21.79 4.94 -14.87
C GLN A 217 22.22 3.49 -15.11
N ARG A 218 23.50 3.17 -14.87
CA ARG A 218 24.02 1.81 -15.02
C ARG A 218 23.36 0.84 -14.05
N HIS A 219 23.20 1.22 -12.78
CA HIS A 219 22.50 0.39 -11.79
C HIS A 219 21.03 0.18 -12.17
N LEU A 220 20.31 1.24 -12.54
CA LEU A 220 18.91 1.12 -12.97
C LEU A 220 18.78 0.24 -14.22
N SER A 221 19.72 0.34 -15.16
CA SER A 221 19.71 -0.48 -16.37
C SER A 221 20.01 -1.96 -16.06
N ALA A 222 20.91 -2.24 -15.10
CA ALA A 222 21.17 -3.59 -14.62
C ALA A 222 19.94 -4.20 -13.93
N GLU A 223 19.10 -3.37 -13.32
CA GLU A 223 17.81 -3.75 -12.75
C GLU A 223 16.66 -3.65 -13.79
N HIS A 224 16.98 -3.62 -15.10
CA HIS A 224 16.04 -3.56 -16.22
C HIS A 224 15.04 -2.40 -16.16
N THR A 225 15.45 -1.26 -15.60
CA THR A 225 14.61 -0.06 -15.44
C THR A 225 15.36 1.23 -15.80
N SER A 226 14.67 2.37 -15.69
CA SER A 226 15.24 3.70 -15.89
C SER A 226 14.54 4.73 -15.02
N LEU A 227 15.19 5.87 -14.76
CA LEU A 227 14.58 6.94 -13.99
C LEU A 227 13.27 7.44 -14.65
N GLN A 228 13.26 7.56 -15.97
CA GLN A 228 12.07 8.01 -16.70
C GLN A 228 10.93 6.99 -16.55
N TRP A 229 11.24 5.71 -16.67
CA TRP A 229 10.27 4.64 -16.43
C TRP A 229 9.71 4.68 -15.00
N LEU A 230 10.57 4.85 -13.99
CA LEU A 230 10.15 4.96 -12.58
C LEU A 230 9.27 6.19 -12.32
N LYS A 231 9.59 7.34 -12.93
CA LYS A 231 8.76 8.55 -12.86
C LYS A 231 7.40 8.31 -13.49
N ASP A 232 7.35 7.73 -14.67
CA ASP A 232 6.10 7.48 -15.40
C ASP A 232 5.24 6.43 -14.68
N ASP A 233 5.85 5.41 -14.09
CA ASP A 233 5.18 4.42 -13.25
C ASP A 233 4.51 5.08 -12.04
N LEU A 234 5.24 5.94 -11.32
CA LEU A 234 4.71 6.66 -10.15
C LEU A 234 3.65 7.69 -10.55
N ARG A 235 3.85 8.42 -11.65
CA ARG A 235 2.86 9.37 -12.18
C ARG A 235 1.55 8.70 -12.54
N ARG A 236 1.62 7.52 -13.18
CA ARG A 236 0.42 6.74 -13.51
C ARG A 236 -0.33 6.33 -12.25
N ASP A 237 0.40 5.80 -11.27
CA ASP A 237 -0.11 5.33 -10.00
C ASP A 237 -0.85 6.47 -9.25
N LEU A 238 -0.22 7.63 -9.11
CA LEU A 238 -0.81 8.85 -8.53
C LEU A 238 -2.00 9.38 -9.34
N ALA A 239 -1.93 9.34 -10.68
CA ALA A 239 -3.02 9.78 -11.54
C ALA A 239 -4.28 8.94 -11.34
N ILE A 240 -4.15 7.61 -11.29
CA ILE A 240 -5.25 6.70 -11.01
C ILE A 240 -5.81 6.97 -9.59
N SER A 241 -4.89 7.15 -8.62
CA SER A 241 -5.14 7.64 -7.26
C SER A 241 -6.13 8.80 -7.20
N ARG A 242 -5.75 9.89 -7.85
CA ARG A 242 -6.45 11.18 -7.82
C ARG A 242 -7.73 11.18 -8.63
N LEU A 243 -7.75 10.52 -9.80
CA LEU A 243 -8.95 10.44 -10.64
C LEU A 243 -10.08 9.64 -9.97
N SER A 244 -9.74 8.63 -9.17
CA SER A 244 -10.72 7.78 -8.47
C SER A 244 -11.21 8.38 -7.14
N SER A 245 -10.37 9.14 -6.45
CA SER A 245 -10.66 9.67 -5.10
C SER A 245 -11.14 11.12 -5.06
N SER A 246 -11.02 11.89 -6.15
CA SER A 246 -11.30 13.33 -6.14
C SER A 246 -11.92 13.85 -7.45
N ARG A 247 -12.54 15.03 -7.39
CA ARG A 247 -13.04 15.76 -8.57
C ARG A 247 -12.02 16.77 -9.12
N VAL A 248 -10.72 16.54 -8.89
CA VAL A 248 -9.64 17.44 -9.34
C VAL A 248 -9.70 17.67 -10.85
N SER A 249 -9.48 18.91 -11.29
CA SER A 249 -9.44 19.23 -12.72
C SER A 249 -8.26 18.54 -13.39
N LEU A 250 -8.39 18.19 -14.69
CA LEU A 250 -7.29 17.53 -15.41
C LEU A 250 -6.11 18.48 -15.63
N VAL A 251 -6.32 19.79 -15.53
CA VAL A 251 -5.27 20.82 -15.61
C VAL A 251 -4.45 20.82 -14.32
N GLN A 252 -5.13 20.86 -13.18
CA GLN A 252 -4.47 20.81 -11.87
C GLN A 252 -3.73 19.48 -11.68
N LEU A 253 -4.36 18.35 -12.02
CA LEU A 253 -3.70 17.05 -11.93
C LEU A 253 -2.47 16.94 -12.83
N ALA A 254 -2.51 17.51 -14.04
CA ALA A 254 -1.35 17.54 -14.91
C ALA A 254 -0.18 18.32 -14.29
N SER A 255 -0.47 19.49 -13.70
CA SER A 255 0.52 20.31 -13.01
C SER A 255 1.13 19.58 -11.80
N GLU A 256 0.31 18.95 -10.95
CA GLU A 256 0.77 18.16 -9.79
C GLU A 256 1.67 16.98 -10.19
N LEU A 257 1.41 16.37 -11.35
CA LEU A 257 2.19 15.26 -11.89
C LEU A 257 3.42 15.72 -12.71
N GLY A 258 3.67 17.02 -12.77
CA GLY A 258 4.83 17.61 -13.45
C GLY A 258 4.74 17.58 -14.97
N PHE A 259 3.52 17.68 -15.53
CA PHE A 259 3.28 17.87 -16.95
C PHE A 259 3.12 19.36 -17.29
N SER A 260 3.53 19.74 -18.49
CA SER A 260 3.40 21.10 -19.02
C SER A 260 1.94 21.52 -19.22
N ASP A 261 1.08 20.57 -19.59
CA ASP A 261 -0.31 20.82 -19.91
C ASP A 261 -1.18 19.55 -19.76
N SER A 262 -2.50 19.75 -19.70
CA SER A 262 -3.46 18.67 -19.59
C SER A 262 -3.48 17.71 -20.79
N PRO A 263 -3.43 18.16 -22.05
CA PRO A 263 -3.38 17.26 -23.20
C PRO A 263 -2.19 16.28 -23.19
N THR A 264 -1.01 16.73 -22.76
CA THR A 264 0.20 15.91 -22.69
C THR A 264 0.09 14.88 -21.58
N PHE A 265 -0.43 15.26 -20.41
CA PHE A 265 -0.79 14.33 -19.35
C PHE A 265 -1.80 13.28 -19.85
N GLN A 266 -2.89 13.68 -20.49
CA GLN A 266 -3.93 12.76 -20.95
C GLN A 266 -3.43 11.76 -21.99
N ARG A 267 -2.53 12.19 -22.91
CA ARG A 267 -1.86 11.29 -23.87
C ARG A 267 -0.97 10.28 -23.16
N ALA A 268 -0.14 10.75 -22.22
CA ALA A 268 0.71 9.87 -21.41
C ALA A 268 -0.12 8.88 -20.60
N PHE A 269 -1.18 9.35 -19.94
CA PHE A 269 -2.11 8.52 -19.18
C PHE A 269 -2.76 7.42 -20.04
N LYS A 270 -3.25 7.76 -21.23
CA LYS A 270 -3.80 6.78 -22.17
C LYS A 270 -2.74 5.76 -22.61
N LYS A 271 -1.52 6.20 -22.89
CA LYS A 271 -0.40 5.30 -23.23
C LYS A 271 -0.10 4.33 -22.10
N TRP A 272 -0.13 4.78 -20.85
CA TRP A 272 0.20 3.95 -19.69
C TRP A 272 -0.92 3.00 -19.26
N THR A 273 -2.18 3.42 -19.40
CA THR A 273 -3.35 2.69 -18.85
C THR A 273 -4.24 2.03 -19.90
N GLY A 274 -4.06 2.39 -21.19
CA GLY A 274 -4.92 1.97 -22.29
C GLY A 274 -6.29 2.67 -22.35
N LYS A 275 -6.65 3.49 -21.34
CA LYS A 275 -7.96 4.15 -21.24
C LYS A 275 -7.80 5.66 -21.01
N HIS A 276 -8.86 6.43 -21.30
CA HIS A 276 -8.88 7.87 -21.05
C HIS A 276 -9.13 8.17 -19.57
N CYS A 277 -8.64 9.32 -19.07
CA CYS A 277 -8.82 9.74 -17.68
C CYS A 277 -10.28 9.75 -17.22
N GLY A 278 -11.22 10.09 -18.12
CA GLY A 278 -12.65 10.11 -17.84
C GLY A 278 -13.24 8.74 -17.45
N ALA A 279 -12.64 7.64 -17.91
CA ALA A 279 -13.07 6.28 -17.53
C ALA A 279 -12.75 5.94 -16.07
N TYR A 280 -11.85 6.70 -15.43
CA TYR A 280 -11.45 6.50 -14.04
C TYR A 280 -12.10 7.51 -13.08
N ARG A 281 -12.87 8.48 -13.58
CA ARG A 281 -13.62 9.42 -12.74
C ARG A 281 -14.94 8.80 -12.31
N ARG A 282 -15.24 8.86 -11.01
CA ARG A 282 -16.59 8.60 -10.50
C ARG A 282 -17.58 9.57 -11.19
N ARG A 283 -18.66 9.03 -11.75
CA ARG A 283 -19.87 9.82 -12.00
C ARG A 283 -20.50 10.20 -10.66
#